data_AF-A0A9Q0DMJ5-F1
#
_entry.id   AF-A0A9Q0DMJ5-F1
#
_cell.length_a   1.000
_cell.length_b   1.000
_cell.length_c   1.000
_cell.angle_alpha   90.00
_cell.angle_beta   90.00
_cell.angle_gamma   90.00
#
_symmetry.space_group_name_H-M   'P 1'
#
loop_
_entity.id
_entity.type
_entity.pdbx_description
1 polymer ?
#
loop_
_entity_poly.entity_id
_entity_poly.type
_entity_poly.pdbx_seq_one_letter_code
_entity_poly.pdbx_strand_id
1 'polypeptide(L)'
;MSASWKPRPPRPVPSSSGDSPQWDKVCEAVITIITNPQEGQPLMEGRLKEKQVRWKFIKRWKTRYFTLSGNQLLFRKSGKSKDELEDIPIELSKVQSVKVVARKRRERGLPRAFEIFTDSKTYVLKAQDEKHAEEWLQCLNVAVAQARERENREATTYL
;
A
#
# COMPACT_ATOMS: atom_id res chain seq x y z
N MET A 1 43.40 4.99 4.12
CA MET A 1 42.29 5.95 3.88
C MET A 1 41.02 5.33 4.44
N SER A 2 40.67 5.64 5.69
CA SER A 2 39.51 5.05 6.36
C SER A 2 38.26 5.87 6.05
N ALA A 3 37.31 5.30 5.31
CA ALA A 3 36.04 5.95 5.02
C ALA A 3 35.20 6.01 6.31
N SER A 4 35.03 7.22 6.84
CA SER A 4 34.14 7.49 7.98
C SER A 4 32.69 7.33 7.52
N TRP A 5 32.03 6.24 7.94
CA TRP A 5 30.59 6.09 7.80
C TRP A 5 29.90 6.92 8.88
N LYS A 6 29.35 8.07 8.51
CA LYS A 6 28.40 8.80 9.36
C LYS A 6 26.99 8.25 9.09
N PRO A 7 26.23 7.82 10.12
CA PRO A 7 24.85 7.43 9.94
C PRO A 7 24.03 8.60 9.39
N ARG A 8 23.08 8.31 8.49
CA ARG A 8 22.18 9.33 7.96
C ARG A 8 21.32 9.88 9.12
N PRO A 9 21.12 11.20 9.20
CA PRO A 9 20.24 11.77 10.21
C PRO A 9 18.82 11.20 10.04
N PRO A 10 18.07 11.04 11.14
CA PRO A 10 16.67 10.64 11.07
C PRO A 10 15.90 11.63 10.20
N ARG A 11 14.92 11.13 9.45
CA ARG A 11 14.02 12.00 8.67
C ARG A 11 13.32 12.96 9.64
N PRO A 12 13.21 14.26 9.30
CA PRO A 12 12.46 15.19 10.12
C PRO A 12 11.01 14.68 10.26
N VAL A 13 10.54 14.60 11.50
CA VAL A 13 9.11 14.45 11.80
C VAL A 13 8.41 15.71 11.30
N PRO A 14 7.29 15.60 10.56
CA PRO A 14 6.54 16.76 10.11
C PRO A 14 6.13 17.61 11.33
N SER A 15 6.49 18.90 11.31
CA SER A 15 6.05 19.88 12.29
C SER A 15 4.52 20.00 12.24
N SER A 16 3.88 19.95 13.39
CA SER A 16 2.43 20.01 13.62
C SER A 16 1.81 21.40 13.35
N SER A 17 2.16 22.01 12.22
CA SER A 17 1.66 23.34 11.83
C SER A 17 1.26 23.29 10.37
N GLY A 18 0.11 22.67 10.11
CA GLY A 18 -0.43 22.50 8.75
C GLY A 18 -1.56 21.48 8.72
N ASP A 19 -2.63 21.75 9.47
CA ASP A 19 -3.86 20.95 9.48
C ASP A 19 -4.48 20.90 8.08
N SER A 20 -4.10 19.86 7.32
CA SER A 20 -4.89 19.41 6.19
C SER A 20 -5.85 18.34 6.73
N PRO A 21 -7.18 18.46 6.52
CA PRO A 21 -8.19 17.49 6.95
C PRO A 21 -7.95 16.04 6.46
N GLN A 22 -7.01 15.89 5.55
CA GLN A 22 -6.58 14.62 4.98
C GLN A 22 -5.58 13.87 5.87
N TRP A 23 -4.71 14.57 6.61
CA TRP A 23 -3.77 13.93 7.54
C TRP A 23 -4.49 13.39 8.78
N ASP A 24 -5.56 14.06 9.20
CA ASP A 24 -6.44 13.56 10.27
C ASP A 24 -7.00 12.19 9.90
N LYS A 25 -7.44 12.01 8.65
CA LYS A 25 -7.92 10.71 8.15
C LYS A 25 -6.84 9.63 8.14
N VAL A 26 -5.59 9.98 7.83
CA VAL A 26 -4.46 9.04 7.89
C VAL A 26 -4.16 8.67 9.34
N CYS A 27 -4.12 9.64 10.24
CA CYS A 27 -3.93 9.41 11.66
C CYS A 27 -5.06 8.54 12.23
N GLU A 28 -6.31 8.83 11.92
CA GLU A 28 -7.47 8.02 12.31
C GLU A 28 -7.38 6.60 11.74
N ALA A 29 -7.04 6.44 10.45
CA ALA A 29 -6.87 5.13 9.84
C ALA A 29 -5.74 4.33 10.52
N VAL A 30 -4.60 4.95 10.81
CA VAL A 30 -3.46 4.34 11.51
C VAL A 30 -3.84 3.97 12.95
N ILE A 31 -4.48 4.88 13.68
CA ILE A 31 -4.98 4.61 15.04
C ILE A 31 -5.98 3.45 15.01
N THR A 32 -6.88 3.42 14.03
CA THR A 32 -7.88 2.34 13.89
C THR A 32 -7.22 1.00 13.55
N ILE A 33 -6.22 0.98 12.65
CA ILE A 33 -5.42 -0.22 12.34
C ILE A 33 -4.78 -0.79 13.61
N ILE A 34 -4.20 0.08 14.45
CA ILE A 34 -3.48 -0.32 15.65
C ILE A 34 -4.42 -0.74 16.78
N THR A 35 -5.51 0.02 17.00
CA THR A 35 -6.36 -0.13 18.19
C THR A 35 -7.55 -1.07 17.99
N ASN A 36 -8.17 -1.11 16.82
CA ASN A 36 -9.37 -1.90 16.57
C ASN A 36 -9.56 -2.20 15.07
N PRO A 37 -8.83 -3.17 14.51
CA PRO A 37 -9.01 -3.59 13.13
C PRO A 37 -10.31 -4.40 13.02
N GLN A 38 -11.46 -3.73 12.93
CA GLN A 38 -12.71 -4.42 12.64
C GLN A 38 -12.73 -4.85 11.17
N GLU A 39 -12.96 -6.14 10.95
CA GLU A 39 -13.15 -6.71 9.61
C GLU A 39 -14.47 -6.19 9.04
N GLY A 40 -14.41 -5.23 8.12
CA GLY A 40 -15.60 -4.76 7.40
C GLY A 40 -15.65 -3.26 7.11
N GLN A 41 -14.95 -2.42 7.89
CA GLN A 41 -14.86 -0.99 7.55
C GLN A 41 -13.63 -0.72 6.68
N PRO A 42 -13.78 0.07 5.60
CA PRO A 42 -12.65 0.50 4.78
C PRO A 42 -11.85 1.56 5.55
N LEU A 43 -10.63 1.19 5.96
CA LEU A 43 -9.67 2.09 6.61
C LEU A 43 -9.20 3.19 5.65
N MET A 44 -9.08 2.83 4.37
CA MET A 44 -8.73 3.76 3.31
C MET A 44 -9.22 3.19 2.00
N GLU A 45 -9.79 4.04 1.17
CA GLU A 45 -10.31 3.64 -0.13
C GLU A 45 -10.03 4.70 -1.18
N GLY A 46 -9.90 4.29 -2.43
CA GLY A 46 -9.52 5.21 -3.48
C GLY A 46 -9.22 4.59 -4.82
N ARG A 47 -9.17 5.45 -5.84
CA ARG A 47 -8.85 5.05 -7.22
C ARG A 47 -7.35 5.07 -7.44
N LEU A 48 -6.78 3.91 -7.77
CA LEU A 48 -5.37 3.78 -8.13
C LEU A 48 -5.26 3.18 -9.54
N LYS A 49 -4.19 3.55 -10.25
CA LYS A 49 -3.85 2.94 -11.53
C LYS A 49 -2.92 1.77 -11.30
N GLU A 50 -3.38 0.57 -11.60
CA GLU A 50 -2.56 -0.64 -11.58
C GLU A 50 -1.84 -0.82 -12.92
N LYS A 51 -0.53 -1.09 -12.88
CA LYS A 51 0.27 -1.48 -14.06
C LYS A 51 -0.04 -2.94 -14.39
N GLN A 52 -0.83 -3.14 -15.45
CA GLN A 52 -1.13 -4.45 -16.00
C GLN A 52 -0.07 -4.81 -17.05
N VAL A 53 0.61 -5.92 -16.82
CA VAL A 53 1.48 -6.56 -17.81
C VAL A 53 0.65 -7.63 -18.51
N ARG A 54 0.09 -7.29 -19.68
CA ARG A 54 -0.81 -8.20 -20.42
C ARG A 54 -0.04 -9.19 -21.28
N TRP A 55 1.16 -8.81 -21.72
CA TRP A 55 2.10 -9.60 -22.52
C TRP A 55 3.53 -9.24 -22.09
N LYS A 56 4.55 -10.03 -22.49
CA LYS A 56 5.97 -9.85 -22.07
C LYS A 56 6.51 -8.41 -22.20
N PHE A 57 5.91 -7.54 -23.03
CA PHE A 57 6.32 -6.14 -23.19
C PHE A 57 5.17 -5.10 -23.15
N ILE A 58 3.90 -5.53 -23.16
CA ILE A 58 2.77 -4.59 -23.19
C ILE A 58 2.37 -4.23 -21.77
N LYS A 59 2.78 -3.04 -21.35
CA LYS A 59 2.41 -2.40 -20.09
C LYS A 59 1.21 -1.47 -20.34
N ARG A 60 0.11 -1.67 -19.63
CA ARG A 60 -1.07 -0.77 -19.65
C ARG A 60 -1.44 -0.39 -18.23
N TRP A 61 -1.75 0.89 -17.99
CA TRP A 61 -2.30 1.34 -16.72
C TRP A 61 -3.82 1.18 -16.75
N LYS A 62 -4.39 0.49 -15.75
CA LYS A 62 -5.84 0.38 -15.57
C LYS A 62 -6.24 1.01 -14.26
N THR A 63 -7.14 1.99 -14.29
CA THR A 63 -7.73 2.57 -13.08
C THR A 63 -8.65 1.54 -12.43
N ARG A 64 -8.46 1.32 -11.13
CA ARG A 64 -9.32 0.46 -10.30
C ARG A 64 -9.58 1.13 -8.97
N TYR A 65 -10.66 0.72 -8.33
CA TYR A 65 -10.96 1.10 -6.96
C TYR A 65 -10.33 0.08 -6.02
N PHE A 66 -9.58 0.58 -5.05
CA PHE A 66 -8.91 -0.19 -4.01
C PHE A 66 -9.50 0.18 -2.66
N THR A 67 -9.63 -0.82 -1.80
CA THR A 67 -10.19 -0.69 -0.47
C THR A 67 -9.30 -1.45 0.50
N LEU A 68 -8.67 -0.72 1.40
CA LEU A 68 -7.89 -1.27 2.51
C LEU A 68 -8.84 -1.51 3.68
N SER A 69 -9.00 -2.75 4.13
CA SER A 69 -9.81 -3.10 5.29
C SER A 69 -9.07 -4.09 6.17
N GLY A 70 -8.87 -3.74 7.45
CA GLY A 70 -8.14 -4.54 8.44
C GLY A 70 -6.86 -5.18 7.88
N ASN A 71 -6.97 -6.46 7.54
CA ASN A 71 -5.86 -7.32 7.13
C ASN A 71 -5.75 -7.56 5.62
N GLN A 72 -6.60 -6.93 4.81
CA GLN A 72 -6.66 -7.17 3.37
C GLN A 72 -6.80 -5.86 2.57
N LEU A 73 -6.15 -5.84 1.41
CA LEU A 73 -6.34 -4.82 0.39
C LEU A 73 -7.17 -5.43 -0.75
N LEU A 74 -8.42 -5.01 -0.88
CA LEU A 74 -9.32 -5.48 -1.93
C LEU A 74 -9.26 -4.56 -3.14
N PHE A 75 -9.41 -5.13 -4.33
CA PHE A 75 -9.62 -4.34 -5.54
C PHE A 75 -10.58 -5.01 -6.50
N ARG A 76 -11.35 -4.18 -7.20
CA ARG A 76 -12.37 -4.67 -8.14
C ARG A 76 -11.80 -4.99 -9.51
N LYS A 77 -12.13 -6.17 -10.03
CA LYS A 77 -11.78 -6.60 -11.38
C LYS A 77 -12.98 -7.17 -12.13
N SER A 78 -13.06 -6.83 -13.41
CA SER A 78 -13.99 -7.49 -14.34
C SER A 78 -13.72 -8.99 -14.31
N GLY A 79 -14.73 -9.75 -13.88
CA GLY A 79 -14.74 -11.20 -13.83
C GLY A 79 -14.78 -11.80 -15.24
N LYS A 80 -15.21 -13.06 -15.32
CA LYS A 80 -15.24 -13.81 -16.59
C LYS A 80 -16.32 -13.30 -17.54
N SER A 81 -17.39 -12.71 -17.01
CA SER A 81 -18.48 -12.11 -17.77
C SER A 81 -18.40 -10.57 -17.78
N LYS A 82 -19.05 -9.94 -18.77
CA LYS A 82 -18.95 -8.49 -19.03
C LYS A 82 -19.51 -7.63 -17.89
N ASP A 83 -20.45 -8.16 -17.11
CA ASP A 83 -21.13 -7.45 -16.01
C ASP A 83 -20.73 -7.93 -14.60
N GLU A 84 -19.86 -8.94 -14.51
CA GLU A 84 -19.40 -9.43 -13.22
C GLU A 84 -18.18 -8.63 -12.77
N LEU A 85 -18.28 -8.03 -11.58
CA LEU A 85 -17.18 -7.36 -10.91
C LEU A 85 -16.81 -8.18 -9.68
N GLU A 86 -15.66 -8.82 -9.73
CA GLU A 86 -15.11 -9.61 -8.64
C GLU A 86 -14.22 -8.71 -7.77
N ASP A 87 -14.43 -8.75 -6.46
CA ASP A 87 -13.53 -8.12 -5.49
C ASP A 87 -12.42 -9.12 -5.16
N ILE A 88 -11.18 -8.75 -5.51
CA ILE A 88 -10.01 -9.60 -5.35
C ILE A 88 -9.24 -9.16 -4.10
N PRO A 89 -9.14 -10.03 -3.08
CA PRO A 89 -8.39 -9.71 -1.87
C PRO A 89 -6.89 -9.87 -2.10
N ILE A 90 -6.11 -8.96 -1.52
CA ILE A 90 -4.66 -9.07 -1.33
C ILE A 90 -4.43 -9.14 0.18
N GLU A 91 -4.11 -10.32 0.69
CA GLU A 91 -3.79 -10.51 2.10
C GLU A 91 -2.52 -9.76 2.48
N LEU A 92 -2.61 -8.89 3.48
CA LEU A 92 -1.49 -8.05 3.92
C LEU A 92 -0.44 -8.85 4.69
N SER A 93 -0.80 -9.99 5.30
CA SER A 93 0.14 -10.95 5.90
C SER A 93 1.14 -11.48 4.86
N LYS A 94 0.65 -11.79 3.65
CA LYS A 94 1.45 -12.29 2.51
C LYS A 94 2.24 -11.20 1.79
N VAL A 95 2.03 -9.93 2.12
CA VAL A 95 2.82 -8.83 1.56
C VAL A 95 4.20 -8.88 2.20
N GLN A 96 5.25 -9.03 1.37
CA GLN A 96 6.65 -9.00 1.77
C GLN A 96 7.16 -7.57 1.98
N SER A 97 6.80 -6.63 1.10
CA SER A 97 7.16 -5.23 1.26
C SER A 97 6.30 -4.30 0.42
N VAL A 98 6.14 -3.05 0.88
CA VAL A 98 5.55 -1.96 0.12
C VAL A 98 6.60 -0.86 -0.06
N LYS A 99 6.87 -0.44 -1.31
CA LYS A 99 7.99 0.46 -1.64
C LYS A 99 7.61 1.49 -2.68
N VAL A 100 8.18 2.70 -2.57
CA VAL A 100 8.08 3.71 -3.64
C VAL A 100 8.82 3.22 -4.87
N VAL A 101 8.23 3.40 -6.06
CA VAL A 101 8.91 3.10 -7.32
C VAL A 101 9.99 4.15 -7.57
N ALA A 102 11.25 3.74 -7.48
CA ALA A 102 12.36 4.62 -7.79
C ALA A 102 12.28 5.12 -9.25
N ARG A 103 12.56 6.42 -9.45
CA ARG A 103 12.63 7.01 -10.79
C ARG A 103 13.71 6.31 -11.62
N LYS A 104 13.32 5.36 -12.47
CA LYS A 104 14.23 4.77 -13.47
C LYS A 104 14.42 5.75 -14.63
N ARG A 105 15.67 5.97 -15.03
CA ARG A 105 16.08 6.90 -16.11
C ARG A 105 15.35 6.68 -17.46
N ARG A 106 14.83 5.47 -17.71
CA ARG A 106 14.02 5.13 -18.92
C ARG A 106 12.51 5.13 -18.69
N GLU A 107 12.04 5.01 -17.45
CA GLU A 107 10.62 5.15 -17.07
C GLU A 107 10.42 6.59 -16.57
N ARG A 108 10.40 7.56 -17.50
CA ARG A 108 10.13 8.98 -17.18
C ARG A 108 8.81 9.06 -16.39
N GLY A 109 8.88 9.51 -15.13
CA GLY A 109 7.73 10.12 -14.46
C GLY A 109 6.74 9.20 -13.74
N LEU A 110 7.20 8.40 -12.77
CA LEU A 110 6.31 7.81 -11.77
C LEU A 110 6.64 8.27 -10.33
N PRO A 111 6.74 9.59 -10.04
CA PRO A 111 6.89 10.07 -8.65
C PRO A 111 5.70 9.73 -7.75
N ARG A 112 4.61 9.21 -8.32
CA ARG A 112 3.33 8.95 -7.64
C ARG A 112 3.00 7.45 -7.59
N ALA A 113 4.01 6.59 -7.75
CA ALA A 113 3.80 5.15 -7.85
C ALA A 113 4.54 4.39 -6.74
N PHE A 114 3.92 3.30 -6.32
CA PHE A 114 4.43 2.39 -5.32
C PHE A 114 4.18 0.94 -5.75
N GLU A 115 4.96 0.02 -5.18
CA GLU A 115 4.94 -1.40 -5.46
C GLU A 115 4.60 -2.16 -4.18
N ILE A 116 3.66 -3.09 -4.29
CA ILE A 116 3.33 -4.08 -3.27
C ILE A 116 3.89 -5.41 -3.75
N PHE A 117 4.87 -5.93 -3.03
CA PHE A 117 5.45 -7.24 -3.28
C PHE A 117 4.74 -8.25 -2.39
N THR A 118 3.97 -9.16 -2.97
CA THR A 118 3.47 -10.36 -2.26
C THR A 118 4.36 -11.56 -2.60
N ASP A 119 4.16 -12.66 -1.90
CA ASP A 119 4.74 -13.98 -2.18
C ASP A 119 4.65 -14.43 -3.65
N SER A 120 3.52 -14.12 -4.28
CA SER A 120 3.10 -14.65 -5.56
C SER A 120 3.18 -13.62 -6.69
N LYS A 121 3.04 -12.33 -6.37
CA LYS A 121 2.90 -11.28 -7.38
C LYS A 121 3.39 -9.92 -6.89
N THR A 122 3.93 -9.12 -7.82
CA THR A 122 4.18 -7.70 -7.59
C THR A 122 3.08 -6.85 -8.22
N TYR A 123 2.46 -5.98 -7.43
CA TYR A 123 1.48 -5.00 -7.89
C TYR A 123 2.13 -3.63 -7.95
N VAL A 124 2.22 -3.03 -9.14
CA VAL A 124 2.68 -1.64 -9.29
C VAL A 124 1.46 -0.73 -9.38
N LEU A 125 1.25 0.12 -8.39
CA LEU A 125 0.13 1.04 -8.29
C LEU A 125 0.62 2.48 -8.46
N LYS A 126 -0.20 3.32 -9.09
CA LYS A 126 0.04 4.75 -9.25
C LYS A 126 -1.15 5.54 -8.75
N ALA A 127 -0.92 6.42 -7.79
CA ALA A 127 -1.91 7.35 -7.28
C ALA A 127 -2.07 8.56 -8.19
N GLN A 128 -3.14 9.32 -7.96
CA GLN A 128 -3.39 10.56 -8.69
C GLN A 128 -2.29 11.57 -8.43
N ASP A 129 -1.88 11.74 -7.17
CA ASP A 129 -0.88 12.71 -6.70
C ASP A 129 0.16 12.07 -5.76
N GLU A 130 1.25 12.78 -5.51
CA GLU A 130 2.34 12.32 -4.65
C GLU A 130 1.86 12.16 -3.21
N LYS A 131 1.11 13.14 -2.70
CA LYS A 131 0.44 13.08 -1.40
C LYS A 131 -0.40 11.81 -1.23
N HIS A 132 -1.31 11.53 -2.16
CA HIS A 132 -2.10 10.30 -2.12
C HIS A 132 -1.23 9.05 -2.15
N ALA A 133 -0.13 9.03 -2.92
CA ALA A 133 0.79 7.90 -2.93
C ALA A 133 1.45 7.67 -1.56
N GLU A 134 1.84 8.75 -0.88
CA GLU A 134 2.42 8.71 0.46
C GLU A 134 1.41 8.21 1.51
N GLU A 135 0.18 8.72 1.48
CA GLU A 135 -0.90 8.26 2.36
C GLU A 135 -1.12 6.75 2.21
N TRP A 136 -1.21 6.29 0.96
CA TRP A 136 -1.37 4.87 0.67
C TRP A 136 -0.20 4.05 1.22
N LEU A 137 1.04 4.51 1.03
CA LEU A 137 2.24 3.86 1.53
C LEU A 137 2.26 3.77 3.06
N GLN A 138 1.91 4.85 3.76
CA GLN A 138 1.93 4.87 5.22
C GLN A 138 0.90 3.90 5.80
N CYS A 139 -0.36 4.01 5.39
CA CYS A 139 -1.42 3.13 5.85
C CYS A 139 -1.13 1.65 5.52
N LEU A 140 -0.65 1.36 4.30
CA LEU A 140 -0.29 -0.01 3.92
C LEU A 140 0.85 -0.58 4.76
N ASN A 141 1.90 0.20 5.03
CA ASN A 141 3.02 -0.30 5.83
C ASN A 141 2.59 -0.64 7.27
N VAL A 142 1.77 0.21 7.89
CA VAL A 142 1.22 -0.06 9.23
C VAL A 142 0.31 -1.29 9.19
N ALA A 143 -0.60 -1.36 8.22
CA ALA A 143 -1.53 -2.49 8.09
C ALA A 143 -0.80 -3.83 7.82
N VAL A 144 0.27 -3.83 7.02
CA VAL A 144 1.11 -5.01 6.79
C VAL A 144 1.84 -5.43 8.06
N ALA A 145 2.41 -4.49 8.81
CA ALA A 145 3.07 -4.80 10.08
C ALA A 145 2.07 -5.40 11.09
N GLN A 146 0.89 -4.79 11.21
CA GLN A 146 -0.18 -5.25 12.09
C GLN A 146 -0.70 -6.65 11.72
N ALA A 147 -0.93 -6.90 10.42
CA ALA A 147 -1.40 -8.20 9.93
C ALA A 147 -0.40 -9.33 10.25
N ARG A 148 0.91 -9.05 10.12
CA ARG A 148 1.97 -10.00 10.49
C ARG A 148 2.06 -10.26 11.98
N GLU A 149 1.93 -9.22 12.80
CA GLU A 149 1.92 -9.39 14.26
C GLU A 149 0.75 -10.28 14.71
N ARG A 150 -0.43 -10.10 14.10
CA ARG A 150 -1.61 -10.91 14.39
C ARG A 150 -1.39 -12.38 14.02
N GLU A 151 -0.90 -12.66 12.81
CA GLU A 151 -0.57 -14.02 12.37
C GLU A 151 0.45 -14.68 13.30
N ASN A 152 1.47 -13.94 13.74
CA ASN A 152 2.48 -14.45 14.67
C ASN A 152 1.91 -14.76 16.08
N ARG A 153 0.98 -13.93 16.58
CA ARG A 153 0.30 -14.18 17.86
C ARG A 153 -0.60 -15.41 17.80
N GLU A 154 -1.31 -15.59 16.69
CA GLU A 154 -2.15 -16.77 16.45
C GLU A 154 -1.28 -18.04 16.36
N ALA A 155 -0.14 -17.99 15.66
CA ALA A 155 0.81 -19.12 15.57
C ALA A 155 1.40 -19.54 16.93
N THR A 156 1.58 -18.61 17.86
CA THR A 156 2.14 -18.89 19.19
C THR A 156 1.10 -19.48 20.16
N THR A 157 -0.20 -19.33 19.87
CA THR A 157 -1.28 -19.84 20.75
C THR A 157 -1.51 -21.36 20.58
N TYR A 158 -0.93 -21.97 19.54
CA TYR A 158 -1.07 -23.41 19.24
C TYR A 158 0.20 -24.23 19.52
N LEU A 159 1.15 -23.68 20.29
CA LEU A 159 2.31 -24.39 20.83
C LEU A 159 2.19 -24.47 22.36
#